data_AF-A0A2M8EDY4-F1
#
_entry.id   AF-A0A2M8EDY4-F1
#
_cell.length_a   1.000
_cell.length_b   1.000
_cell.length_c   1.000
_cell.angle_alpha   90.00
_cell.angle_beta   90.00
_cell.angle_gamma   90.00
#
_symmetry.space_group_name_H-M   'P 1'
#
loop_
_entity.id
_entity.type
_entity.pdbx_description
1 polymer ?
#
loop_
_entity_poly.entity_id
_entity_poly.type
_entity_poly.pdbx_seq_one_letter_code
_entity_poly.pdbx_strand_id
1 'polypeptide(L)'
;MGMIITDANKRILRVNRAFTEITGYTAAEAVGQTPHLLASGRHGPAFYQTMFSAIDTDGTWAGEIWNRHKNGEVFPEWLTITAVKNKDEVVTHYVAAFTDISERKAAESQIRNLAFYDPLTNLPNRRLLMDRLELAMMNGARSEL
;
A
#
# COMPACT_ATOMS: atom_id res chain seq x y z
N MET A 1 -2.36 0.87 14.09
CA MET A 1 -1.60 -0.09 13.25
C MET A 1 -2.19 -1.47 13.40
N GLY A 2 -2.65 -2.07 12.30
CA GLY A 2 -3.11 -3.44 12.26
C GLY A 2 -1.94 -4.43 12.30
N MET A 3 -2.15 -5.59 12.92
CA MET A 3 -1.17 -6.68 12.96
C MET A 3 -1.79 -8.03 12.66
N ILE A 4 -1.04 -8.85 11.94
CA ILE A 4 -1.38 -10.23 11.56
C ILE A 4 -0.16 -11.11 11.86
N ILE A 5 -0.41 -12.29 12.42
CA ILE A 5 0.59 -13.35 12.55
C ILE A 5 0.09 -14.56 11.78
N THR A 6 0.91 -15.11 10.90
CA THR A 6 0.61 -16.33 10.15
C THR A 6 1.58 -17.46 10.47
N ASP A 7 1.18 -18.69 10.17
CA ASP A 7 2.11 -19.82 10.07
C ASP A 7 2.99 -19.72 8.79
N ALA A 8 3.88 -20.70 8.60
CA ALA A 8 4.74 -20.81 7.42
C ALA A 8 3.97 -20.98 6.10
N ASN A 9 2.73 -21.48 6.15
CA ASN A 9 1.82 -21.63 5.01
C ASN A 9 0.93 -20.40 4.79
N LYS A 10 1.22 -19.29 5.48
CA LYS A 10 0.50 -18.02 5.37
C LYS A 10 -0.95 -18.11 5.85
N ARG A 11 -1.29 -19.08 6.70
CA ARG A 11 -2.58 -19.12 7.39
C ARG A 11 -2.52 -18.24 8.61
N ILE A 12 -3.49 -17.35 8.74
CA ILE A 12 -3.62 -16.40 9.84
C ILE A 12 -3.87 -17.18 11.12
N LEU A 13 -2.96 -17.03 12.08
CA LEU A 13 -3.09 -17.59 13.42
C LEU A 13 -3.73 -16.57 14.35
N ARG A 14 -3.36 -15.29 14.23
CA ARG A 14 -3.80 -14.22 15.12
C ARG A 14 -3.86 -12.89 14.39
N VAL A 15 -4.76 -12.03 14.85
CA VAL A 15 -4.87 -10.62 14.48
C VAL A 15 -5.05 -9.77 15.73
N ASN A 16 -4.66 -8.49 15.68
CA ASN A 16 -4.94 -7.55 16.77
C ASN A 16 -6.30 -6.85 16.57
N ARG A 17 -6.74 -6.08 17.57
CA ARG A 17 -7.98 -5.31 17.50
C ARG A 17 -8.00 -4.31 16.34
N ALA A 18 -6.87 -3.63 16.10
CA ALA A 18 -6.76 -2.64 15.03
C ALA A 18 -6.93 -3.26 13.62
N PHE A 19 -6.56 -4.53 13.41
CA PHE A 19 -6.86 -5.23 12.17
C PHE A 19 -8.36 -5.25 11.90
N THR A 20 -9.18 -5.56 12.92
CA THR A 20 -10.63 -5.59 12.77
C THR A 20 -11.20 -4.20 12.51
N GLU A 21 -10.69 -3.18 13.20
CA GLU A 21 -11.11 -1.79 12.99
C GLU A 21 -10.77 -1.27 11.58
N ILE A 22 -9.60 -1.65 11.04
CA ILE A 22 -9.14 -1.17 9.73
C ILE A 22 -9.74 -1.99 8.56
N THR A 23 -9.98 -3.30 8.74
CA THR A 23 -10.38 -4.17 7.62
C THR A 23 -11.86 -4.56 7.65
N GLY A 24 -12.53 -4.37 8.78
CA GLY A 24 -13.92 -4.78 9.01
C GLY A 24 -14.10 -6.28 9.26
N TYR A 25 -13.05 -7.09 9.15
CA TYR A 25 -13.09 -8.52 9.45
C TYR A 25 -12.85 -8.78 10.92
N THR A 26 -13.72 -9.58 11.53
CA THR A 26 -13.51 -10.03 12.91
C THR A 26 -12.36 -11.05 12.97
N ALA A 27 -11.76 -11.22 14.14
CA ALA A 27 -10.75 -12.26 14.34
C ALA A 27 -11.30 -13.66 14.00
N ALA A 28 -12.57 -13.94 14.30
CA ALA A 28 -13.21 -15.22 13.99
C ALA A 28 -13.35 -15.48 12.49
N GLU A 29 -13.49 -14.43 11.68
CA GLU A 29 -13.56 -14.53 10.22
C GLU A 29 -12.17 -14.63 9.58
N ALA A 30 -11.17 -14.00 10.20
CA ALA A 30 -9.82 -13.93 9.65
C ALA A 30 -8.94 -15.13 10.02
N VAL A 31 -9.03 -15.64 11.25
CA VAL A 31 -8.18 -16.75 11.72
C VAL A 31 -8.50 -18.03 10.93
N GLY A 32 -7.45 -18.72 10.48
CA GLY A 32 -7.52 -19.90 9.61
C GLY A 32 -7.55 -19.59 8.11
N GLN A 33 -7.89 -18.36 7.72
CA GLN A 33 -7.83 -17.88 6.34
C GLN A 33 -6.41 -17.44 5.96
N THR A 34 -6.18 -17.11 4.70
CA THR A 34 -4.94 -16.47 4.25
C THR A 34 -5.16 -14.96 4.09
N PRO A 35 -4.10 -14.13 4.13
CA PRO A 35 -4.19 -12.68 3.87
C PRO A 35 -4.81 -12.32 2.50
N HIS A 36 -4.96 -13.28 1.59
CA HIS A 36 -5.71 -13.11 0.35
C HIS A 36 -7.17 -12.65 0.58
N LEU A 37 -7.72 -12.87 1.78
CA LEU A 37 -8.98 -12.27 2.23
C LEU A 37 -9.06 -10.76 1.98
N LEU A 38 -7.93 -10.04 2.09
CA LEU A 38 -7.83 -8.60 1.91
C LEU A 38 -7.51 -8.18 0.47
N ALA A 39 -7.37 -9.12 -0.47
CA ALA A 39 -6.89 -8.81 -1.81
C ALA A 39 -7.88 -7.90 -2.57
N SER A 40 -7.39 -6.75 -3.04
CA SER A 40 -8.20 -5.83 -3.85
C SER A 40 -8.31 -6.25 -5.32
N GLY A 41 -7.40 -7.09 -5.80
CA GLY A 41 -7.25 -7.41 -7.23
C GLY A 41 -6.50 -6.35 -8.05
N ARG A 42 -6.04 -5.25 -7.44
CA ARG A 42 -5.21 -4.24 -8.14
C ARG A 42 -3.79 -4.70 -8.44
N HIS A 43 -3.29 -5.63 -7.64
CA HIS A 43 -1.94 -6.17 -7.78
C HIS A 43 -1.99 -7.53 -8.46
N GLY A 44 -1.20 -7.68 -9.53
CA GLY A 44 -1.09 -8.94 -10.27
C GLY A 44 -0.15 -9.95 -9.60
N PRO A 45 -0.08 -11.19 -10.10
CA PRO A 45 0.78 -12.24 -9.54
C PRO A 45 2.26 -11.86 -9.45
N ALA A 46 2.78 -11.14 -10.44
CA ALA A 46 4.18 -10.69 -10.47
C ALA A 46 4.55 -9.81 -9.27
N PHE A 47 3.64 -8.94 -8.82
CA PHE A 47 3.86 -8.10 -7.64
C PHE A 47 4.07 -8.94 -6.38
N TYR A 48 3.19 -9.91 -6.14
CA TYR A 48 3.30 -10.80 -4.99
C TYR A 48 4.52 -11.71 -5.07
N GLN A 49 4.91 -12.15 -6.27
CA GLN A 49 6.15 -12.90 -6.48
C GLN A 49 7.35 -12.08 -6.06
N THR A 50 7.47 -10.83 -6.54
CA THR A 50 8.57 -9.92 -6.14
C THR A 50 8.58 -9.66 -4.64
N MET A 51 7.41 -9.45 -4.03
CA MET A 51 7.30 -9.28 -2.58
C MET A 51 7.83 -10.50 -1.82
N PHE A 52 7.39 -11.71 -2.17
CA PHE A 52 7.83 -12.90 -1.47
C PHE A 52 9.30 -13.22 -1.73
N SER A 53 9.83 -12.96 -2.93
CA SER A 53 11.27 -13.09 -3.21
C SER A 53 12.12 -12.17 -2.33
N ALA A 54 11.66 -10.94 -2.05
CA ALA A 54 12.33 -10.04 -1.13
C ALA A 54 12.30 -10.58 0.31
N ILE A 55 11.16 -11.12 0.76
CA ILE A 55 11.05 -11.74 2.09
C ILE A 55 11.97 -12.97 2.21
N ASP A 56 12.04 -13.79 1.17
CA ASP A 56 12.88 -14.99 1.15
C ASP A 56 14.37 -14.65 1.19
N THR A 57 14.77 -13.54 0.55
CA THR A 57 16.16 -13.08 0.46
C THR A 57 16.59 -12.27 1.68
N ASP A 58 15.81 -11.25 2.04
CA ASP A 58 16.16 -10.23 3.03
C ASP A 58 15.48 -10.45 4.39
N GLY A 59 14.58 -11.44 4.50
CA GLY A 59 13.80 -11.73 5.70
C GLY A 59 12.65 -10.74 5.95
N THR A 60 12.53 -9.69 5.14
CA THR A 60 11.49 -8.66 5.30
C THR A 60 11.12 -8.02 3.97
N TRP A 61 9.91 -7.45 3.91
CA TRP A 61 9.47 -6.58 2.83
C TRP A 61 8.65 -5.44 3.42
N ALA A 62 8.79 -4.24 2.86
CA ALA A 62 7.94 -3.11 3.20
C ALA A 62 7.55 -2.34 1.93
N GLY A 63 6.30 -1.89 1.86
CA GLY A 63 5.83 -1.12 0.73
C GLY A 63 4.35 -0.77 0.80
N GLU A 64 3.92 0.02 -0.17
CA GLU A 64 2.51 0.33 -0.37
C GLU A 64 1.79 -0.81 -1.10
N ILE A 65 0.63 -1.20 -0.57
CA ILE A 65 -0.30 -2.12 -1.23
C ILE A 65 -1.72 -1.57 -1.16
N TRP A 66 -2.61 -2.10 -1.99
CA TRP A 66 -4.02 -1.77 -2.00
C TRP A 66 -4.82 -2.99 -1.56
N ASN A 67 -5.52 -2.86 -0.45
CA ASN A 67 -6.37 -3.91 0.10
C ASN A 67 -7.84 -3.54 -0.03
N ARG A 68 -8.69 -4.52 0.24
CA ARG A 68 -10.14 -4.39 0.23
C ARG A 68 -10.69 -4.59 1.63
N HIS A 69 -11.42 -3.61 2.11
CA HIS A 69 -12.20 -3.69 3.33
C HIS A 69 -13.41 -4.62 3.12
N LYS A 70 -13.92 -5.23 4.19
CA LYS A 70 -15.06 -6.17 4.14
C LYS A 70 -16.31 -5.60 3.46
N ASN A 71 -16.53 -4.29 3.54
CA ASN A 71 -17.64 -3.58 2.87
C ASN A 71 -17.43 -3.40 1.35
N GLY A 72 -16.28 -3.82 0.80
CA GLY A 72 -15.92 -3.70 -0.61
C GLY A 72 -15.03 -2.50 -0.96
N GLU A 73 -14.85 -1.54 -0.05
CA GLU A 73 -14.00 -0.36 -0.23
C GLU A 73 -12.54 -0.76 -0.44
N VAL A 74 -11.86 -0.10 -1.39
CA VAL A 74 -10.45 -0.36 -1.69
C VAL A 74 -9.62 0.79 -1.16
N PHE A 75 -8.71 0.49 -0.24
CA PHE A 75 -7.89 1.48 0.46
C PHE A 75 -6.40 1.15 0.31
N PRO A 76 -5.52 2.17 0.24
CA PRO A 76 -4.09 2.01 0.28
C PRO A 76 -3.62 1.79 1.73
N GLU A 77 -2.67 0.88 1.91
CA GLU A 77 -1.98 0.68 3.19
C GLU A 77 -0.47 0.65 2.99
N TRP A 78 0.25 1.07 4.02
CA TRP A 78 1.67 0.76 4.15
C TRP A 78 1.80 -0.55 4.93
N LEU A 79 2.40 -1.55 4.30
CA LEU A 79 2.54 -2.90 4.83
C LEU A 79 4.02 -3.22 5.05
N THR A 80 4.32 -3.85 6.18
CA THR A 80 5.62 -4.44 6.51
C THR A 80 5.42 -5.89 6.89
N ILE A 81 6.19 -6.79 6.28
CA ILE A 81 6.18 -8.23 6.56
C ILE A 81 7.58 -8.63 7.00
N THR A 82 7.68 -9.43 8.05
CA THR A 82 8.93 -10.02 8.52
C THR A 82 8.75 -11.53 8.69
N ALA A 83 9.66 -12.30 8.12
CA ALA A 83 9.73 -13.75 8.32
C ALA A 83 10.42 -14.07 9.65
N VAL A 84 9.81 -14.95 10.44
CA VAL A 84 10.37 -15.43 11.70
C VAL A 84 10.89 -16.85 11.50
N LYS A 85 12.20 -17.02 11.67
CA LYS A 85 12.89 -18.29 11.49
C LYS A 85 13.21 -18.96 12.83
N ASN A 86 13.29 -20.29 12.84
CA ASN A 86 13.81 -21.05 13.97
C ASN A 86 15.35 -21.09 13.95
N LYS A 87 15.94 -21.88 14.85
CA LYS A 87 17.41 -22.06 14.95
C LYS A 87 18.02 -22.75 13.72
N ASP A 88 17.21 -23.43 12.91
CA ASP A 88 17.63 -24.15 11.71
C ASP A 88 17.42 -23.31 10.43
N GLU A 89 17.22 -21.99 10.56
CA GLU A 89 16.92 -21.05 9.46
C GLU A 89 15.62 -21.34 8.70
N VAL A 90 14.74 -22.18 9.26
CA VAL A 90 13.43 -22.51 8.66
C VAL A 90 12.39 -21.49 9.09
N VAL A 91 11.67 -20.91 8.13
CA VAL A 91 10.55 -20.00 8.41
C VAL A 91 9.44 -20.75 9.15
N THR A 92 9.05 -20.22 10.30
CA THR A 92 7.96 -20.77 11.13
C THR A 92 6.71 -19.91 11.07
N HIS A 93 6.88 -18.59 10.98
CA HIS A 93 5.80 -17.61 11.01
C HIS A 93 6.13 -16.41 10.15
N TYR A 94 5.08 -15.66 9.78
CA TYR A 94 5.23 -14.29 9.28
C TYR A 94 4.50 -13.33 10.20
N VAL A 95 5.12 -12.20 10.49
CA VAL A 95 4.51 -11.09 11.21
C VAL A 95 4.31 -9.95 10.22
N ALA A 96 3.07 -9.51 10.07
CA ALA A 96 2.71 -8.40 9.22
C ALA A 96 2.14 -7.25 10.05
N ALA A 97 2.60 -6.04 9.77
CA ALA A 97 2.14 -4.80 10.36
C ALA A 97 1.70 -3.87 9.24
N PHE A 98 0.52 -3.27 9.36
CA PHE A 98 -0.01 -2.37 8.34
C PHE A 98 -0.71 -1.15 8.92
N THR A 99 -0.70 -0.08 8.15
CA THR A 99 -1.36 1.18 8.48
C THR A 99 -2.10 1.68 7.25
N ASP A 100 -3.39 1.97 7.41
CA ASP A 100 -4.16 2.68 6.38
C ASP A 100 -3.54 4.06 6.15
N ILE A 101 -3.21 4.36 4.90
CA ILE A 101 -2.62 5.64 4.50
C ILE A 101 -3.59 6.51 3.69
N SER A 102 -4.88 6.17 3.66
CA SER A 102 -5.93 6.90 2.94
C SER A 102 -5.96 8.38 3.31
N GLU A 103 -5.99 8.70 4.60
CA GLU A 103 -5.99 10.09 5.09
C GLU A 103 -4.73 10.85 4.66
N ARG A 104 -3.56 10.19 4.77
CA ARG A 104 -2.29 10.78 4.34
C ARG A 104 -2.31 11.11 2.85
N LYS A 105 -2.76 10.19 2.00
CA LYS A 105 -2.84 10.41 0.55
C LYS A 105 -3.91 11.44 0.18
N ALA A 106 -5.02 11.50 0.91
CA ALA A 106 -6.03 12.53 0.74
C ALA A 106 -5.46 13.93 1.06
N ALA A 107 -4.73 14.07 2.16
CA ALA A 107 -4.08 15.32 2.53
C ALA A 107 -3.00 15.74 1.50
N GLU A 108 -2.16 14.80 1.05
CA GLU A 108 -1.18 15.04 -0.02
C GLU A 108 -1.84 15.49 -1.33
N SER A 109 -2.96 14.88 -1.69
CA SER A 109 -3.75 15.25 -2.88
C SER A 109 -4.36 16.64 -2.73
N GLN A 110 -4.90 16.97 -1.56
CA GLN A 110 -5.45 18.30 -1.26
C GLN A 110 -4.38 19.39 -1.32
N ILE A 111 -3.21 19.16 -0.73
CA ILE A 111 -2.06 20.10 -0.81
C ILE A 111 -1.64 20.29 -2.27
N ARG A 112 -1.56 19.21 -3.05
CA ARG A 112 -1.25 19.29 -4.49
C ARG A 112 -2.30 20.11 -5.24
N ASN A 113 -3.58 19.88 -4.97
CA ASN A 113 -4.65 20.65 -5.59
C ASN A 113 -4.56 22.12 -5.22
N LEU A 114 -4.34 22.48 -3.96
CA LEU A 114 -4.16 23.88 -3.55
C LEU A 114 -2.91 24.53 -4.18
N ALA A 115 -1.84 23.76 -4.40
CA ALA A 115 -0.61 24.26 -4.99
C ALA A 115 -0.72 24.53 -6.50
N PHE A 116 -1.54 23.77 -7.22
CA PHE A 116 -1.57 23.76 -8.68
C PHE A 116 -2.93 24.07 -9.33
N TYR A 117 -4.01 24.11 -8.55
CA TYR A 117 -5.36 24.34 -9.03
C TYR A 117 -6.06 25.45 -8.22
N ASP A 118 -6.96 26.18 -8.86
CA ASP A 118 -7.79 27.18 -8.24
C ASP A 118 -8.97 26.51 -7.50
N PRO A 119 -9.21 26.81 -6.20
CA PRO A 119 -10.18 26.08 -5.39
C PRO A 119 -11.65 26.35 -5.75
N LEU A 120 -11.96 27.43 -6.49
CA LEU A 120 -13.32 27.74 -6.92
C LEU A 120 -13.68 27.08 -8.26
N THR A 121 -12.70 26.95 -9.15
CA THR A 121 -12.93 26.49 -10.53
C THR A 121 -12.38 25.10 -10.81
N ASN A 122 -11.51 24.58 -9.93
CA ASN A 122 -10.73 23.36 -10.13
C ASN A 122 -9.89 23.37 -11.42
N LEU A 123 -9.62 24.57 -11.97
CA LEU A 123 -8.78 24.79 -13.14
C LEU A 123 -7.32 24.99 -12.74
N PRO A 124 -6.36 24.69 -13.62
CA PRO A 124 -4.94 24.97 -13.39
C PRO A 124 -4.73 26.41 -12.96
N ASN A 125 -4.06 26.60 -11.82
CA ASN A 125 -3.72 27.93 -11.36
C ASN A 125 -2.53 28.48 -12.15
N ARG A 126 -2.22 29.77 -11.95
CA ARG A 126 -1.13 30.46 -12.64
C ARG A 126 0.22 29.74 -12.50
N ARG A 127 0.46 29.06 -11.38
CA ARG A 127 1.71 28.34 -11.11
C ARG A 127 1.84 27.11 -12.02
N LEU A 128 0.79 26.30 -12.12
CA LEU A 128 0.79 25.14 -13.03
C LEU A 128 0.88 25.54 -14.50
N LEU A 129 0.24 26.66 -14.88
CA LEU A 129 0.33 27.20 -16.24
C LEU A 129 1.77 27.59 -16.61
N MET A 130 2.47 28.31 -15.73
CA MET A 130 3.83 28.76 -16.01
C MET A 130 4.83 27.60 -16.06
N ASP A 131 4.69 26.62 -15.16
CA ASP A 131 5.52 25.40 -15.16
C ASP A 131 5.35 24.61 -16.47
N ARG A 132 4.10 24.44 -16.94
CA ARG A 132 3.80 23.81 -18.24
C ARG A 132 4.36 24.60 -19.42
N LEU A 133 4.31 25.94 -19.36
CA LEU A 133 4.82 26.80 -20.41
C LEU A 133 6.35 26.70 -20.51
N GLU A 134 7.06 26.71 -19.39
CA GLU A 134 8.52 26.52 -19.35
C GLU A 134 8.91 25.14 -19.90
N LEU A 135 8.23 24.07 -19.48
CA LEU A 135 8.43 22.72 -20.00
C LEU A 135 8.22 22.65 -21.53
N ALA A 136 7.19 23.30 -22.05
CA ALA A 136 6.92 23.36 -23.49
C ALA A 136 8.01 24.13 -24.25
N MET A 137 8.49 25.25 -23.70
CA MET A 137 9.58 26.02 -24.32
C MET A 137 10.92 25.26 -24.31
N MET A 138 11.23 24.54 -23.23
CA MET A 138 12.44 23.71 -23.13
C MET A 138 12.43 22.53 -24.11
N ASN A 139 11.27 21.91 -24.31
CA ASN A 139 11.11 20.82 -25.29
C ASN A 139 11.12 21.34 -26.73
N GLY A 140 10.54 22.52 -27.00
CA GLY A 140 10.60 23.17 -28.31
C GLY A 140 12.03 23.54 -28.71
N ALA A 141 12.82 24.09 -27.78
CA ALA A 141 14.22 24.45 -28.03
C ALA A 141 15.16 23.25 -28.23
N ARG A 142 14.76 22.03 -27.82
CA ARG A 142 15.50 20.78 -28.07
C ARG A 142 15.16 20.10 -29.39
N SER A 143 14.02 20.42 -30.00
CA SER A 143 13.62 19.87 -31.29
C SER A 143 14.20 20.61 -32.51
N GLU A 144 14.93 21.70 -32.29
CA GLU A 144 15.61 22.50 -33.34
C GLU A 144 17.12 22.21 -33.47
N LEU A 145 17.62 21.13 -32.85
CA LEU A 145 18.99 20.59 -33.00
C LEU A 145 18.95 19.22 -33.69
#